data_AF-A0A527ZBR4-F1
#
_entry.id   AF-A0A527ZBR4-F1
#
_cell.length_a   1.000
_cell.length_b   1.000
_cell.length_c   1.000
_cell.angle_alpha   90.00
_cell.angle_beta   90.00
_cell.angle_gamma   90.00
#
_symmetry.space_group_name_H-M   'P 1'
#
loop_
_entity.id
_entity.type
_entity.pdbx_description
1 polymer ?
#
loop_
_entity_poly.entity_id
_entity_poly.type
_entity_poly.pdbx_seq_one_letter_code
_entity_poly.pdbx_strand_id
1 'polypeptide(L)'
;SAVSAFLCAGATATDTGGSIRQPAAFTGTVGIKPTYGRCSRWGIVAFASSLDQAGPIARDVRDAAILLKSMASVDPKDTTSVDRPVPDYEAAIGKPIKGMKVGIPREYRVDGMPDEIEALWQKGIAWLKDAGAEIVDISLPHTKYALPAYYIVAPAEASSNLARYDGVRYGLRVPGKDIVDMYEKTRAAGFGREVKRRIMIGTYVLSAGYYDAYYLQAQKVRNLI
;
A
#
# COMPACT_ATOMS: atom_id res chain seq x y z
N SER A 1 -14.94 0.39 -6.25
CA SER A 1 -16.40 0.36 -6.52
C SER A 1 -16.81 1.41 -7.53
N ALA A 2 -16.57 2.71 -7.32
CA ALA A 2 -17.00 3.77 -8.25
C ALA A 2 -16.56 3.56 -9.72
N VAL A 3 -15.30 3.18 -9.94
CA VAL A 3 -14.75 2.85 -11.27
C VAL A 3 -15.47 1.66 -11.91
N SER A 4 -15.67 0.59 -11.13
CA SER A 4 -16.35 -0.65 -11.56
C SER A 4 -17.82 -0.41 -11.87
N ALA A 5 -18.47 0.48 -11.12
CA ALA A 5 -19.86 0.90 -11.31
C ALA A 5 -20.03 2.03 -12.35
N PHE A 6 -18.98 2.37 -13.11
CA PHE A 6 -19.01 3.43 -14.14
C PHE A 6 -19.41 4.82 -13.64
N LEU A 7 -19.22 5.11 -12.35
CA LEU A 7 -19.47 6.43 -11.78
C LEU A 7 -18.32 7.42 -12.05
N CYS A 8 -17.14 6.91 -12.42
CA CYS A 8 -16.01 7.70 -12.88
C CYS A 8 -15.16 6.93 -13.90
N ALA A 9 -14.34 7.65 -14.69
CA ALA A 9 -13.43 7.05 -15.66
C ALA A 9 -12.25 6.32 -14.98
N GLY A 10 -11.73 6.90 -13.90
CA GLY A 10 -10.72 6.33 -13.02
C GLY A 10 -10.74 7.05 -11.68
N ALA A 11 -9.93 6.57 -10.74
CA ALA A 11 -9.84 7.14 -9.41
C ALA A 11 -8.38 7.15 -8.93
N THR A 12 -8.03 8.16 -8.15
CA THR A 12 -6.80 8.16 -7.35
C THR A 12 -7.05 7.39 -6.05
N ALA A 13 -6.06 6.65 -5.59
CA ALA A 13 -6.12 5.85 -4.39
C ALA A 13 -4.74 5.80 -3.70
N THR A 14 -4.67 5.21 -2.51
CA THR A 14 -3.42 5.02 -1.75
C THR A 14 -3.26 3.56 -1.37
N ASP A 15 -2.04 3.04 -1.43
CA ASP A 15 -1.70 1.66 -1.06
C ASP A 15 -0.54 1.66 -0.07
N THR A 16 -0.81 1.15 1.13
CA THR A 16 0.19 0.98 2.20
C THR A 16 0.57 -0.50 2.38
N GLY A 17 -0.40 -1.40 2.20
CA GLY A 17 -0.24 -2.85 2.41
C GLY A 17 -1.09 -3.70 1.47
N GLY A 18 -1.56 -3.13 0.36
CA GLY A 18 -2.50 -3.75 -0.57
C GLY A 18 -3.73 -2.90 -0.90
N SER A 19 -3.86 -1.69 -0.34
CA SER A 19 -5.10 -0.89 -0.38
C SER A 19 -5.48 -0.33 -1.75
N ILE A 20 -4.64 -0.46 -2.79
CA ILE A 20 -5.04 -0.29 -4.20
C ILE A 20 -5.31 -1.64 -4.83
N ARG A 21 -4.35 -2.57 -4.70
CA ARG A 21 -4.34 -3.84 -5.44
C ARG A 21 -5.48 -4.77 -5.03
N GLN A 22 -5.74 -4.90 -3.73
CA GLN A 22 -6.78 -5.79 -3.20
C GLN A 22 -8.19 -5.28 -3.59
N PRO A 23 -8.57 -4.00 -3.37
CA PRO A 23 -9.85 -3.50 -3.86
C PRO A 23 -10.00 -3.62 -5.38
N ALA A 24 -8.92 -3.37 -6.13
CA ALA A 24 -8.95 -3.48 -7.58
C ALA A 24 -9.25 -4.93 -8.04
N ALA A 25 -8.61 -5.92 -7.40
CA ALA A 25 -8.89 -7.33 -7.63
C ALA A 25 -10.34 -7.71 -7.28
N PHE A 26 -10.85 -7.23 -6.14
CA PHE A 26 -12.22 -7.52 -5.70
C PHE A 26 -13.29 -6.87 -6.57
N THR A 27 -13.00 -5.75 -7.22
CA THR A 27 -13.97 -5.04 -8.07
C THR A 27 -13.75 -5.22 -9.57
N GLY A 28 -12.90 -6.17 -9.98
CA GLY A 28 -12.66 -6.46 -11.39
C GLY A 28 -12.10 -5.27 -12.17
N THR A 29 -11.18 -4.54 -11.56
CA THR A 29 -10.58 -3.30 -12.09
C THR A 29 -9.05 -3.38 -12.06
N VAL A 30 -8.37 -2.48 -12.75
CA VAL A 30 -6.91 -2.39 -12.77
C VAL A 30 -6.44 -1.39 -11.73
N GLY A 31 -5.66 -1.83 -10.75
CA GLY A 31 -5.07 -0.97 -9.72
C GLY A 31 -3.56 -1.14 -9.65
N ILE A 32 -2.82 -0.03 -9.74
CA ILE A 32 -1.35 -0.05 -9.69
C ILE A 32 -0.84 0.79 -8.52
N LYS A 33 -0.05 0.16 -7.65
CA LYS A 33 0.81 0.86 -6.70
C LYS A 33 2.18 1.05 -7.35
N PRO A 34 2.61 2.28 -7.67
CA PRO A 34 3.93 2.49 -8.25
C PRO A 34 5.06 2.25 -7.24
N THR A 35 6.29 2.38 -7.71
CA THR A 35 7.48 2.43 -6.85
C THR A 35 7.30 3.52 -5.78
N TYR A 36 7.74 3.24 -4.56
CA TYR A 36 7.73 4.24 -3.48
C TYR A 36 8.54 5.49 -3.91
N GLY A 37 7.97 6.68 -3.70
CA GLY A 37 8.56 7.95 -4.14
C GLY A 37 8.31 8.34 -5.60
N ARG A 38 7.56 7.54 -6.39
CA ARG A 38 7.20 7.88 -7.78
C ARG A 38 6.12 8.97 -7.89
N CYS A 39 5.16 8.93 -6.98
CA CYS A 39 4.14 9.97 -6.80
C CYS A 39 4.40 10.65 -5.47
N SER A 40 4.35 11.98 -5.44
CA SER A 40 4.51 12.75 -4.20
C SER A 40 3.46 12.33 -3.17
N ARG A 41 3.87 12.30 -1.91
CA ARG A 41 3.00 12.09 -0.75
C ARG A 41 2.58 13.40 -0.10
N TRP A 42 3.07 14.54 -0.59
CA TRP A 42 2.64 15.84 -0.07
C TRP A 42 1.14 16.05 -0.31
N GLY A 43 0.39 16.30 0.77
CA GLY A 43 -1.07 16.39 0.75
C GLY A 43 -1.80 15.07 1.01
N ILE A 44 -1.11 13.92 1.04
CA ILE A 44 -1.69 12.66 1.49
C ILE A 44 -1.77 12.67 3.02
N VAL A 45 -2.94 12.30 3.57
CA VAL A 45 -3.07 12.01 5.00
C VAL A 45 -2.31 10.72 5.30
N ALA A 46 -1.15 10.87 5.94
CA ALA A 46 -0.23 9.75 6.19
C ALA A 46 -0.84 8.71 7.15
N PHE A 47 -0.73 7.45 6.75
CA PHE A 47 -0.95 6.29 7.62
C PHE A 47 0.41 5.72 8.05
N ALA A 48 1.16 5.10 7.14
CA ALA A 48 2.53 4.65 7.38
C ALA A 48 3.47 5.26 6.34
N SER A 49 4.18 6.30 6.74
CA SER A 49 5.00 7.15 5.89
C SER A 49 5.98 6.39 5.00
N SER A 50 6.59 5.31 5.49
CA SER A 50 7.58 4.53 4.72
C SER A 50 6.97 3.50 3.77
N LEU A 51 5.64 3.43 3.70
CA LEU A 51 4.88 2.41 2.95
C LEU A 51 3.81 3.03 2.04
N ASP A 52 3.21 4.15 2.45
CA ASP A 52 2.14 4.83 1.72
C ASP A 52 2.61 5.24 0.33
N GLN A 53 1.82 4.89 -0.69
CA GLN A 53 2.04 5.38 -2.04
C GLN A 53 0.71 5.62 -2.76
N ALA A 54 0.59 6.79 -3.39
CA ALA A 54 -0.54 7.08 -4.27
C ALA A 54 -0.41 6.30 -5.59
N GLY A 55 -1.54 5.88 -6.15
CA GLY A 55 -1.64 5.25 -7.46
C GLY A 55 -3.08 5.21 -7.98
N PRO A 56 -3.27 4.94 -9.28
CA PRO A 56 -4.60 4.93 -9.87
C PRO A 56 -5.30 3.56 -9.76
N ILE A 57 -6.63 3.62 -9.78
CA ILE A 57 -7.52 2.52 -10.14
C ILE A 57 -8.29 2.94 -11.40
N ALA A 58 -8.28 2.10 -12.42
CA ALA A 58 -8.98 2.31 -13.69
C ALA A 58 -9.66 1.02 -14.17
N ARG A 59 -10.41 1.08 -15.27
CA ARG A 59 -11.07 -0.11 -15.84
C ARG A 59 -10.12 -0.98 -16.65
N ASP A 60 -9.13 -0.38 -17.30
CA ASP A 60 -8.14 -1.09 -18.09
C ASP A 60 -6.71 -0.59 -17.84
N VAL A 61 -5.75 -1.29 -18.43
CA VAL A 61 -4.31 -1.05 -18.26
C VAL A 61 -3.89 0.29 -18.88
N ARG A 62 -4.53 0.71 -19.97
CA ARG A 62 -4.17 1.95 -20.67
C ARG A 62 -4.60 3.17 -19.86
N ASP A 63 -5.83 3.18 -19.37
CA ASP A 63 -6.32 4.25 -18.51
C ASP A 63 -5.51 4.35 -17.22
N ALA A 64 -5.12 3.21 -16.62
CA ALA A 64 -4.22 3.20 -15.47
C ALA A 64 -2.84 3.80 -15.79
N ALA A 65 -2.29 3.52 -16.98
CA ALA A 65 -1.01 4.08 -17.43
C ALA A 65 -1.09 5.60 -17.66
N ILE A 66 -2.17 6.09 -18.29
CA ILE A 66 -2.44 7.52 -18.49
C ILE A 66 -2.48 8.24 -17.14
N LEU A 67 -3.30 7.74 -16.22
CA LEU A 67 -3.46 8.34 -14.90
C LEU A 67 -2.16 8.33 -14.12
N LEU A 68 -1.42 7.21 -14.12
CA LEU A 68 -0.15 7.13 -13.41
C LEU A 68 0.89 8.11 -13.97
N LYS A 69 0.92 8.31 -15.30
CA LYS A 69 1.82 9.30 -15.92
C LYS A 69 1.52 10.70 -15.41
N SER A 70 0.25 11.07 -15.27
CA SER A 70 -0.17 12.37 -14.71
C SER A 70 0.05 12.50 -13.21
N MET A 71 -0.05 11.41 -12.44
CA MET A 71 0.15 11.40 -10.98
C MET A 71 1.63 11.34 -10.59
N ALA A 72 2.50 10.80 -11.44
CA ALA A 72 3.92 10.68 -11.17
C ALA A 72 4.60 12.04 -11.24
N SER A 73 5.41 12.36 -10.24
CA SER A 73 5.97 13.70 -10.06
C SER A 73 7.28 13.65 -9.29
N VAL A 74 8.13 14.66 -9.51
CA VAL A 74 9.17 15.06 -8.56
C VAL A 74 8.65 16.30 -7.84
N ASP A 75 8.59 16.25 -6.51
CA ASP A 75 8.00 17.33 -5.71
C ASP A 75 8.97 17.80 -4.61
N PRO A 76 9.44 19.07 -4.64
CA PRO A 76 10.34 19.60 -3.63
C PRO A 76 9.72 19.68 -2.22
N LYS A 77 8.39 19.54 -2.09
CA LYS A 77 7.70 19.51 -0.78
C LYS A 77 7.66 18.11 -0.16
N ASP A 78 8.08 17.08 -0.88
CA ASP A 78 8.20 15.71 -0.40
C ASP A 78 9.66 15.24 -0.52
N THR A 79 10.36 15.21 0.61
CA THR A 79 11.76 14.78 0.68
C THR A 79 11.97 13.30 0.36
N THR A 80 10.89 12.52 0.24
CA THR A 80 10.92 11.12 -0.17
C THR A 80 10.55 10.91 -1.64
N SER A 81 10.14 11.99 -2.33
CA SER A 81 9.95 11.99 -3.77
C SER A 81 11.29 11.72 -4.45
N VAL A 82 11.29 10.78 -5.40
CA VAL A 82 12.51 10.36 -6.08
C VAL A 82 12.63 11.12 -7.40
N ASP A 83 13.71 11.88 -7.56
CA ASP A 83 14.03 12.59 -8.80
C ASP A 83 14.50 11.60 -9.88
N ARG A 84 13.53 11.02 -10.58
CA ARG A 84 13.74 10.16 -11.73
C ARG A 84 12.74 10.51 -12.81
N PRO A 85 13.16 10.59 -14.09
CA PRO A 85 12.24 10.83 -15.19
C PRO A 85 11.02 9.90 -15.14
N VAL A 86 9.84 10.45 -15.41
CA VAL A 86 8.59 9.69 -15.53
C VAL A 86 8.59 9.03 -16.92
N PRO A 87 8.60 7.69 -17.01
CA PRO A 87 8.53 7.01 -18.29
C PRO A 87 7.21 7.27 -19.00
N ASP A 88 7.21 7.14 -20.33
CA ASP A 88 5.98 7.06 -21.09
C ASP A 88 5.36 5.66 -20.96
N TYR A 89 4.53 5.47 -19.92
CA TYR A 89 3.94 4.17 -19.61
C TYR A 89 3.04 3.64 -20.72
N GLU A 90 2.27 4.51 -21.38
CA GLU A 90 1.39 4.11 -22.48
C GLU A 90 2.18 3.55 -23.66
N ALA A 91 3.35 4.12 -23.95
CA ALA A 91 4.21 3.65 -25.03
C ALA A 91 4.77 2.23 -24.80
N ALA A 92 4.60 1.64 -23.61
CA ALA A 92 4.94 0.25 -23.35
C ALA A 92 3.80 -0.73 -23.71
N ILE A 93 2.56 -0.24 -23.82
CA ILE A 93 1.39 -1.07 -24.06
C ILE A 93 1.42 -1.64 -25.49
N GLY A 94 1.12 -2.93 -25.62
CA GLY A 94 1.12 -3.64 -26.90
C GLY A 94 2.52 -4.09 -27.37
N LYS A 95 3.59 -3.75 -26.65
CA LYS A 95 4.93 -4.30 -26.96
C LYS A 95 4.96 -5.80 -26.65
N PRO A 96 5.65 -6.61 -27.49
CA PRO A 96 5.78 -8.03 -27.25
C PRO A 96 6.62 -8.30 -25.99
N ILE A 97 6.27 -9.35 -25.25
CA ILE A 97 7.01 -9.80 -24.06
C ILE A 97 7.82 -11.07 -24.33
N LYS A 98 8.06 -11.40 -25.60
CA LYS A 98 8.81 -12.60 -26.00
C LYS A 98 10.21 -12.60 -25.37
N GLY A 99 10.52 -13.67 -24.63
CA GLY A 99 11.79 -13.83 -23.92
C GLY A 99 11.86 -13.09 -22.58
N MET A 100 10.80 -12.39 -22.15
CA MET A 100 10.75 -11.81 -20.81
C MET A 100 10.66 -12.92 -19.75
N LYS A 101 11.52 -12.86 -18.73
CA LYS A 101 11.46 -13.79 -17.60
C LYS A 101 10.43 -13.34 -16.58
N VAL A 102 9.47 -14.20 -16.26
CA VAL A 102 8.48 -13.98 -15.20
C VAL A 102 8.69 -15.00 -14.10
N GLY A 103 9.10 -14.51 -12.93
CA GLY A 103 9.27 -15.31 -11.73
C GLY A 103 7.93 -15.66 -11.08
N ILE A 104 7.69 -16.94 -10.79
CA ILE A 104 6.52 -17.43 -10.04
C ILE A 104 7.00 -17.90 -8.65
N PRO A 105 6.75 -17.12 -7.58
CA PRO A 105 7.17 -17.49 -6.24
C PRO A 105 6.38 -18.70 -5.72
N ARG A 106 7.08 -19.72 -5.23
CA ARG A 106 6.46 -20.90 -4.61
C ARG A 106 5.61 -20.50 -3.39
N GLU A 107 6.08 -19.54 -2.61
CA GLU A 107 5.46 -19.06 -1.38
C GLU A 107 4.17 -18.25 -1.60
N TYR A 108 3.82 -17.92 -2.85
CA TYR A 108 2.56 -17.26 -3.17
C TYR A 108 1.40 -18.25 -3.31
N ARG A 109 1.71 -19.54 -3.45
CA ARG A 109 0.74 -20.62 -3.26
C ARG A 109 0.62 -20.87 -1.77
N VAL A 110 -0.51 -20.48 -1.20
CA VAL A 110 -0.78 -20.63 0.23
C VAL A 110 -1.62 -21.87 0.51
N ASP A 111 -1.39 -22.48 1.65
CA ASP A 111 -2.20 -23.62 2.11
C ASP A 111 -3.68 -23.19 2.20
N GLY A 112 -4.56 -23.99 1.62
CA GLY A 112 -6.00 -23.72 1.61
C GLY A 112 -6.44 -22.64 0.60
N MET A 113 -5.61 -22.31 -0.39
CA MET A 113 -6.04 -21.48 -1.52
C MET A 113 -7.26 -22.13 -2.23
N PRO A 114 -8.36 -21.41 -2.47
CA PRO A 114 -9.52 -21.96 -3.17
C PRO A 114 -9.16 -22.43 -4.58
N ASP A 115 -9.75 -23.54 -5.03
CA ASP A 115 -9.51 -24.12 -6.36
C ASP A 115 -9.76 -23.12 -7.50
N GLU A 116 -10.73 -22.22 -7.33
CA GLU A 116 -11.02 -21.14 -8.30
C GLU A 116 -9.87 -20.14 -8.44
N ILE A 117 -9.15 -19.84 -7.35
CA ILE A 117 -8.00 -18.93 -7.36
C ILE A 117 -6.79 -19.63 -7.97
N GLU A 118 -6.57 -20.91 -7.64
CA GLU A 118 -5.50 -21.71 -8.26
C GLU A 118 -5.72 -21.84 -9.77
N ALA A 119 -6.96 -22.06 -10.21
CA ALA A 119 -7.31 -22.10 -11.63
C ALA A 119 -7.01 -20.76 -12.35
N LEU A 120 -7.34 -19.62 -11.72
CA LEU A 120 -7.00 -18.29 -12.25
C LEU A 120 -5.49 -18.06 -12.30
N TRP A 121 -4.74 -18.55 -11.31
CA TRP A 121 -3.29 -18.47 -11.27
C TRP A 121 -2.66 -19.23 -12.44
N GLN A 122 -3.08 -20.48 -12.67
CA GLN A 122 -2.62 -21.28 -13.81
C GLN A 122 -2.99 -20.65 -15.15
N LYS A 123 -4.18 -20.07 -15.25
CA LYS A 123 -4.63 -19.35 -16.46
C LYS A 123 -3.73 -18.15 -16.77
N GLY A 124 -3.36 -17.35 -15.76
CA GLY A 124 -2.43 -16.24 -15.91
C GLY A 124 -1.05 -16.67 -16.38
N ILE A 125 -0.53 -17.78 -15.84
CA ILE A 125 0.75 -18.38 -16.29
C ILE A 125 0.66 -18.80 -17.76
N ALA A 126 -0.44 -19.46 -18.16
CA ALA A 126 -0.64 -19.88 -19.54
C ALA A 126 -0.66 -18.68 -20.50
N TRP A 127 -1.41 -17.62 -20.17
CA TRP A 127 -1.45 -16.40 -20.98
C TRP A 127 -0.06 -15.77 -21.19
N LEU A 128 0.78 -15.75 -20.15
CA LEU A 128 2.15 -15.24 -20.24
C LEU A 128 3.02 -16.12 -21.15
N LYS A 129 2.92 -17.45 -21.03
CA LYS A 129 3.63 -18.40 -21.92
C LYS A 129 3.20 -18.23 -23.38
N ASP A 130 1.90 -18.12 -23.63
CA ASP A 130 1.34 -17.95 -24.98
C ASP A 130 1.81 -16.62 -25.61
N ALA A 131 1.98 -15.58 -24.80
CA ALA A 131 2.57 -14.31 -25.21
C ALA A 131 4.11 -14.34 -25.39
N GLY A 132 4.75 -15.49 -25.16
CA GLY A 132 6.17 -15.74 -25.39
C GLY A 132 7.09 -15.48 -24.18
N ALA A 133 6.55 -15.29 -22.98
CA ALA A 133 7.36 -15.11 -21.77
C ALA A 133 7.96 -16.45 -21.29
N GLU A 134 9.14 -16.38 -20.67
CA GLU A 134 9.78 -17.51 -19.98
C GLU A 134 9.31 -17.54 -18.52
N ILE A 135 8.64 -18.61 -18.12
CA ILE A 135 8.17 -18.79 -16.75
C ILE A 135 9.26 -19.46 -15.92
N VAL A 136 9.65 -18.81 -14.83
CA VAL A 136 10.73 -19.26 -13.94
C VAL A 136 10.16 -19.48 -12.55
N ASP A 137 10.23 -20.71 -12.03
CA ASP A 137 9.89 -20.96 -10.63
C ASP A 137 10.99 -20.38 -9.72
N ILE A 138 10.60 -19.53 -8.77
CA ILE A 138 11.52 -18.89 -7.83
C ILE A 138 11.08 -19.11 -6.38
N SER A 139 11.96 -18.79 -5.45
CA SER A 139 11.68 -18.84 -4.01
C SER A 139 11.92 -17.48 -3.37
N LEU A 140 10.93 -17.03 -2.59
CA LEU A 140 10.92 -15.85 -1.73
C LEU A 140 10.64 -16.31 -0.28
N PRO A 141 11.63 -16.93 0.40
CA PRO A 141 11.39 -17.69 1.63
C PRO A 141 10.94 -16.84 2.82
N HIS A 142 11.19 -15.53 2.78
CA HIS A 142 10.79 -14.58 3.83
C HIS A 142 9.37 -14.03 3.64
N THR A 143 8.67 -14.38 2.55
CA THR A 143 7.30 -13.89 2.26
C THR A 143 6.34 -14.07 3.43
N LYS A 144 6.41 -15.20 4.15
CA LYS A 144 5.56 -15.49 5.31
C LYS A 144 5.70 -14.48 6.46
N TYR A 145 6.83 -13.77 6.53
CA TYR A 145 7.09 -12.76 7.55
C TYR A 145 6.63 -11.35 7.14
N ALA A 146 6.24 -11.14 5.87
CA ALA A 146 5.84 -9.83 5.37
C ALA A 146 4.62 -9.28 6.11
N LEU A 147 3.62 -10.13 6.38
CA LEU A 147 2.40 -9.70 7.06
C LEU A 147 2.65 -9.34 8.54
N PRO A 148 3.33 -10.17 9.36
CA PRO A 148 3.72 -9.76 10.71
C PRO A 148 4.58 -8.50 10.75
N ALA A 149 5.59 -8.38 9.88
CA ALA A 149 6.44 -7.19 9.83
C ALA A 149 5.64 -5.93 9.49
N TYR A 150 4.73 -6.01 8.51
CA TYR A 150 3.80 -4.94 8.16
C TYR A 150 2.93 -4.50 9.35
N TYR A 151 2.37 -5.46 10.10
CA TYR A 151 1.53 -5.17 11.28
C TYR A 151 2.31 -4.68 12.51
N ILE A 152 3.64 -4.58 12.43
CA ILE A 152 4.46 -3.85 13.40
C ILE A 152 4.81 -2.46 12.86
N VAL A 153 5.37 -2.40 11.64
CA VAL A 153 5.85 -1.14 11.06
C VAL A 153 4.71 -0.16 10.81
N ALA A 154 3.61 -0.60 10.18
CA ALA A 154 2.53 0.31 9.83
C ALA A 154 1.82 0.88 11.07
N PRO A 155 1.45 0.09 12.10
CA PRO A 155 0.90 0.65 13.33
C PRO A 155 1.86 1.55 14.10
N ALA A 156 3.16 1.20 14.15
CA ALA A 156 4.19 2.04 14.77
C ALA A 156 4.18 3.46 14.15
N GLU A 157 4.32 3.55 12.84
CA GLU A 157 4.29 4.83 12.13
C GLU A 157 2.95 5.54 12.25
N ALA A 158 1.83 4.79 12.20
CA ALA A 158 0.50 5.36 12.37
C ALA A 158 0.31 6.00 13.75
N SER A 159 0.81 5.38 14.81
CA SER A 159 0.69 5.94 16.16
C SER A 159 1.33 7.32 16.29
N SER A 160 2.45 7.55 15.60
CA SER A 160 3.12 8.83 15.51
C SER A 160 2.42 9.79 14.54
N ASN A 161 2.14 9.35 13.31
CA ASN A 161 1.50 10.17 12.27
C ASN A 161 0.15 10.74 12.72
N LEU A 162 -0.66 9.92 13.40
CA LEU A 162 -2.00 10.29 13.87
C LEU A 162 -1.98 11.01 15.23
N ALA A 163 -0.82 11.21 15.86
CA ALA A 163 -0.72 11.97 17.11
C ALA A 163 -1.14 13.44 16.94
N ARG A 164 -1.00 13.99 15.72
CA ARG A 164 -1.38 15.37 15.36
C ARG A 164 -2.88 15.67 15.44
N TYR A 165 -3.73 14.64 15.42
CA TYR A 165 -5.19 14.77 15.49
C TYR A 165 -5.60 14.86 16.96
N ASP A 166 -5.63 16.10 17.43
CA ASP A 166 -5.71 16.46 18.83
C ASP A 166 -6.82 17.50 19.11
N GLY A 167 -7.48 17.97 18.06
CA GLY A 167 -8.54 18.98 18.11
C GLY A 167 -8.07 20.41 18.32
N VAL A 168 -6.76 20.68 18.44
CA VAL A 168 -6.24 22.03 18.77
C VAL A 168 -6.19 22.94 17.56
N ARG A 169 -5.68 22.46 16.42
CA ARG A 169 -5.55 23.28 15.20
C ARG A 169 -6.70 23.09 14.22
N TYR A 170 -7.30 21.91 14.18
CA TYR A 170 -8.32 21.52 13.21
C TYR A 170 -9.09 20.27 13.65
N GLY A 171 -10.20 19.99 12.96
CA GLY A 171 -11.00 18.79 13.14
C GLY A 171 -11.93 18.84 14.35
N LEU A 172 -12.40 17.66 14.77
CA LEU A 172 -13.24 17.51 15.95
C LEU A 172 -12.50 18.01 17.21
N ARG A 173 -13.20 18.74 18.06
CA ARG A 173 -12.77 19.06 19.43
C ARG A 173 -13.91 18.74 20.38
N VAL A 174 -13.64 17.89 21.37
CA VAL A 174 -14.57 17.60 22.47
C VAL A 174 -14.12 18.37 23.71
N PRO A 175 -14.99 19.18 24.35
CA PRO A 175 -14.64 19.89 25.58
C PRO A 175 -14.17 18.95 26.70
N GLY A 176 -13.10 19.35 27.39
CA GLY A 176 -12.56 18.68 28.57
C GLY A 176 -12.35 19.66 29.72
N LYS A 177 -12.21 19.16 30.94
CA LYS A 177 -11.96 19.97 32.15
C LYS A 177 -10.57 20.62 32.14
N ASP A 178 -9.63 20.02 31.42
CA ASP A 178 -8.27 20.46 31.19
C ASP A 178 -7.81 19.98 29.80
N ILE A 179 -6.57 20.28 29.43
CA ILE A 179 -6.03 19.93 28.11
C ILE A 179 -5.88 18.43 27.91
N VAL A 180 -5.56 17.66 28.96
CA VAL A 180 -5.38 16.21 28.88
C VAL A 180 -6.73 15.54 28.65
N ASP A 181 -7.73 15.90 29.44
CA ASP A 181 -9.10 15.39 29.30
C ASP A 181 -9.69 15.77 27.93
N MET A 182 -9.42 16.98 27.43
CA MET A 182 -9.81 17.38 26.08
C MET A 182 -9.19 16.48 25.01
N TYR A 183 -7.89 16.18 25.11
CA TYR A 183 -7.20 15.29 24.15
C TYR A 183 -7.76 13.87 24.19
N GLU A 184 -7.90 13.29 25.38
CA GLU A 184 -8.42 11.94 25.56
C GLU A 184 -9.84 11.81 25.00
N LYS A 185 -10.75 12.72 25.38
CA LYS A 185 -12.13 12.72 24.87
C LYS A 185 -12.20 12.93 23.36
N THR A 186 -11.44 13.88 22.83
CA THR A 186 -11.43 14.18 21.40
C THR A 186 -10.97 12.96 20.58
N ARG A 187 -9.87 12.32 20.99
CA ARG A 187 -9.34 11.15 20.29
C ARG A 187 -10.22 9.91 20.48
N ALA A 188 -10.82 9.73 21.67
CA ALA A 188 -11.74 8.64 21.95
C ALA A 188 -13.00 8.71 21.07
N ALA A 189 -13.57 9.91 20.90
CA ALA A 189 -14.74 10.15 20.08
C ALA A 189 -14.43 10.17 18.57
N GLY A 190 -13.29 10.76 18.18
CA GLY A 190 -12.94 10.96 16.77
C GLY A 190 -12.44 9.71 16.05
N PHE A 191 -11.74 8.81 16.74
CA PHE A 191 -11.21 7.59 16.11
C PHE A 191 -12.12 6.37 16.29
N GLY A 192 -12.34 5.66 15.18
CA GLY A 192 -12.98 4.35 15.17
C GLY A 192 -12.16 3.26 15.87
N ARG A 193 -12.77 2.11 16.14
CA ARG A 193 -12.17 1.00 16.91
C ARG A 193 -10.85 0.50 16.32
N GLU A 194 -10.79 0.29 15.00
CA GLU A 194 -9.58 -0.22 14.33
C GLU A 194 -8.42 0.78 14.38
N VAL A 195 -8.70 2.07 14.19
CA VAL A 195 -7.68 3.13 14.30
C VAL A 195 -7.11 3.18 15.71
N LYS A 196 -7.97 3.15 16.73
CA LYS A 196 -7.54 3.10 18.14
C LYS A 196 -6.69 1.86 18.42
N ARG A 197 -7.08 0.68 17.92
CA ARG A 197 -6.30 -0.56 18.06
C ARG A 197 -4.89 -0.42 17.48
N ARG A 198 -4.76 0.13 16.27
CA ARG A 198 -3.45 0.35 15.62
C ARG A 198 -2.61 1.37 16.36
N ILE A 199 -3.21 2.45 16.87
CA ILE A 199 -2.50 3.43 17.70
C ILE A 199 -1.94 2.73 18.95
N MET A 200 -2.74 1.94 19.67
CA MET A 200 -2.29 1.23 20.88
C MET A 200 -1.15 0.24 20.60
N ILE A 201 -1.27 -0.57 19.54
CA ILE A 201 -0.20 -1.49 19.11
C ILE A 201 1.06 -0.69 18.75
N GLY A 202 0.91 0.38 17.96
CA GLY A 202 2.01 1.22 17.54
C GLY A 202 2.77 1.87 18.70
N THR A 203 2.04 2.43 19.67
CA THR A 203 2.64 3.01 20.88
C THR A 203 3.36 1.96 21.71
N TYR A 204 2.83 0.72 21.76
CA TYR A 204 3.46 -0.38 22.48
C TYR A 204 4.77 -0.82 21.81
N VAL A 205 4.77 -1.07 20.50
CA VAL A 205 5.97 -1.55 19.80
C VAL A 205 7.07 -0.48 19.67
N LEU A 206 6.74 0.79 19.88
CA LEU A 206 7.69 1.90 19.97
C LEU A 206 8.14 2.24 21.39
N SER A 207 7.54 1.63 22.41
CA SER A 207 7.86 1.94 23.80
C SER A 207 9.25 1.44 24.22
N ALA A 208 9.86 2.14 25.18
CA ALA A 208 11.14 1.75 25.74
C ALA A 208 11.09 0.31 26.28
N GLY A 209 12.12 -0.48 25.98
CA GLY A 209 12.18 -1.92 26.32
C GLY A 209 11.57 -2.86 25.27
N TYR A 210 10.67 -2.38 24.40
CA TYR A 210 10.04 -3.18 23.35
C TYR A 210 10.47 -2.79 21.93
N TYR A 211 11.00 -1.57 21.75
CA TYR A 211 11.45 -1.05 20.46
C TYR A 211 12.37 -2.03 19.69
N ASP A 212 13.42 -2.54 20.33
CA ASP A 212 14.39 -3.42 19.69
C ASP A 212 13.80 -4.77 19.30
N ALA A 213 12.96 -5.32 20.19
CA ALA A 213 12.35 -6.64 20.02
C ALA A 213 11.26 -6.65 18.93
N TYR A 214 10.57 -5.53 18.72
CA TYR A 214 9.47 -5.43 17.76
C TYR A 214 9.81 -4.56 16.55
N TYR A 215 9.91 -3.24 16.72
CA TYR A 215 10.01 -2.32 15.60
C TYR A 215 11.34 -2.47 14.83
N LEU A 216 12.47 -2.50 15.54
CA LEU A 216 13.77 -2.72 14.91
C LEU A 216 13.85 -4.09 14.25
N GLN A 217 13.32 -5.12 14.90
CA GLN A 217 13.29 -6.47 14.34
C GLN A 217 12.43 -6.54 13.07
N ALA A 218 11.27 -5.88 13.03
CA ALA A 218 10.43 -5.80 11.85
C ALA A 218 11.11 -5.05 10.69
N GLN A 219 11.88 -3.99 10.98
CA GLN A 219 12.69 -3.32 9.96
C GLN A 219 13.80 -4.22 9.40
N LYS A 220 14.47 -5.02 10.26
CA LYS A 220 15.46 -6.00 9.81
C LYS A 220 14.82 -7.06 8.91
N VAL A 221 13.67 -7.59 9.30
CA VAL A 221 12.89 -8.54 8.47
C VAL A 221 12.48 -7.92 7.14
N ARG A 222 12.05 -6.65 7.12
CA ARG A 222 11.71 -5.94 5.88
C ARG A 222 12.88 -5.90 4.88
N ASN A 223 14.13 -5.82 5.35
CA ASN A 223 15.30 -5.85 4.46
C ASN A 223 15.57 -7.23 3.85
N LEU A 224 15.01 -8.31 4.40
CA LEU A 224 15.17 -9.68 3.93
C LEU A 224 14.09 -10.11 2.93
N ILE A 225 13.01 -9.33 2.83
CA ILE A 225 11.86 -9.55 1.94
C ILE A 225 12.09 -8.80 0.63
#